data_AF-A0A965T3V7-F1
#
_entry.id   AF-A0A965T3V7-F1
#
_cell.length_a   1.000
_cell.length_b   1.000
_cell.length_c   1.000
_cell.angle_alpha   90.00
_cell.angle_beta   90.00
_cell.angle_gamma   90.00
#
_symmetry.space_group_name_H-M   'P 1'
#
loop_
_entity.id
_entity.type
_entity.pdbx_description
1 polymer ?
#
loop_
_entity_poly.entity_id
_entity_poly.type
_entity_poly.pdbx_seq_one_letter_code
_entity_poly.pdbx_strand_id
1 'polypeptide(L)'
;MNEIDTQLILENFKKSSQIKKNLSIFCYILIVLAIGFYVSNFFEKNHKITIINNSKNNSKNIKAEKIMTNPRMSIMHDDGKIYKISATRAYHFTEDEVTMEEVHASSDIGNISAGELKIIDGGNHLIFSKNPVLIFNQ
;
A
#
# COMPACT_ATOMS: atom_id res chain seq x y z
N MET A 1 -44.60 -62.64 -30.74
CA MET A 1 -44.13 -61.64 -29.77
C MET A 1 -42.73 -61.29 -30.21
N ASN A 2 -42.60 -60.17 -30.90
CA ASN A 2 -41.60 -59.99 -31.97
C ASN A 2 -40.27 -59.48 -31.40
N GLU A 3 -39.15 -59.95 -31.95
CA GLU A 3 -37.78 -59.50 -31.60
C GLU A 3 -37.61 -57.97 -31.67
N ILE A 4 -38.44 -57.31 -32.46
CA ILE A 4 -38.49 -55.84 -32.64
C ILE A 4 -38.87 -55.14 -31.33
N ASP A 5 -39.80 -55.69 -30.56
CA ASP A 5 -40.27 -55.09 -29.30
C ASP A 5 -39.19 -55.18 -28.21
N THR A 6 -38.38 -56.25 -28.23
CA THR A 6 -37.30 -56.47 -27.25
C THR A 6 -36.12 -55.53 -27.52
N GLN A 7 -35.80 -55.24 -28.78
CA GLN A 7 -34.73 -54.30 -29.15
C GLN A 7 -35.08 -52.85 -28.79
N LEU A 8 -36.33 -52.43 -28.99
CA LEU A 8 -36.82 -51.09 -28.62
C LEU A 8 -36.75 -50.83 -27.11
N ILE A 9 -37.08 -51.84 -26.29
CA ILE A 9 -36.99 -51.75 -24.82
C ILE A 9 -35.53 -51.63 -24.37
N LEU A 10 -34.61 -52.38 -25.01
CA LEU A 10 -33.17 -52.33 -24.70
C LEU A 10 -32.54 -50.97 -25.04
N GLU A 11 -32.91 -50.36 -26.17
CA GLU A 11 -32.42 -49.04 -26.55
C GLU A 11 -32.91 -47.94 -25.60
N ASN A 12 -34.18 -47.99 -25.19
CA ASN A 12 -34.74 -47.04 -24.23
C ASN A 12 -34.09 -47.16 -22.85
N PHE A 13 -33.72 -48.37 -22.42
CA PHE A 13 -32.93 -48.59 -21.20
C PHE A 13 -31.50 -48.02 -21.30
N LYS A 14 -30.82 -48.22 -22.43
CA LYS A 14 -29.49 -47.63 -22.68
C LYS A 14 -29.53 -46.10 -22.68
N LYS A 15 -30.52 -45.49 -23.35
CA LYS A 15 -30.71 -44.03 -23.34
C LYS A 15 -30.98 -43.50 -21.93
N SER A 16 -31.85 -44.15 -21.16
CA SER A 16 -32.14 -43.77 -19.77
C SER A 16 -30.88 -43.84 -18.87
N SER A 17 -30.04 -44.88 -19.06
CA SER A 17 -28.77 -45.02 -18.35
C SER A 17 -27.76 -43.91 -18.71
N GLN A 18 -27.63 -43.58 -20.01
CA GLN A 18 -26.74 -42.51 -20.48
C GLN A 18 -27.22 -41.13 -20.00
N ILE A 19 -28.52 -40.86 -19.99
CA ILE A 19 -29.10 -39.62 -19.48
C ILE A 19 -28.79 -39.45 -17.98
N LYS A 20 -28.97 -40.51 -17.17
CA LYS A 20 -28.63 -40.47 -15.75
C LYS A 20 -27.14 -40.21 -15.51
N LYS A 21 -26.26 -40.81 -16.32
CA LYS A 21 -24.81 -40.59 -16.24
C LYS A 21 -24.44 -39.14 -16.60
N ASN A 22 -25.01 -38.60 -17.66
CA ASN A 22 -24.78 -37.22 -18.09
C ASN A 22 -25.32 -36.21 -17.07
N LEU A 23 -26.49 -36.50 -16.46
CA LEU A 23 -27.09 -35.68 -15.42
C LEU A 23 -26.22 -35.65 -14.16
N SER A 24 -25.67 -36.79 -13.76
CA SER A 24 -24.75 -36.88 -12.61
C SER A 24 -23.48 -36.07 -12.85
N ILE A 25 -22.86 -36.19 -14.03
CA ILE A 25 -21.66 -35.42 -14.41
C ILE A 25 -21.97 -33.91 -14.41
N PHE A 26 -23.11 -33.51 -14.97
CA PHE A 26 -23.54 -32.10 -15.00
C PHE A 26 -23.73 -31.55 -13.58
N CYS A 27 -24.30 -32.36 -12.68
CA CYS A 27 -24.50 -31.97 -11.28
C CYS A 27 -23.16 -31.75 -10.55
N TYR A 28 -22.16 -32.63 -10.78
CA TYR A 28 -20.81 -32.44 -10.22
C TYR A 28 -20.12 -31.19 -10.78
N ILE A 29 -20.25 -30.92 -12.08
CA ILE A 29 -19.70 -29.71 -12.70
C ILE A 29 -20.31 -28.45 -12.09
N LEU A 30 -21.63 -28.43 -11.87
CA LEU A 30 -22.33 -27.31 -11.23
C LEU A 30 -21.85 -27.07 -9.79
N ILE A 31 -21.64 -28.14 -9.00
CA ILE A 31 -21.13 -28.02 -7.63
C ILE A 31 -19.73 -27.40 -7.64
N VAL A 32 -18.84 -27.85 -8.53
CA VAL A 32 -17.47 -27.32 -8.64
C VAL A 32 -17.48 -25.84 -9.06
N LEU A 33 -18.33 -25.46 -10.02
CA LEU A 33 -18.49 -24.08 -10.45
C LEU A 33 -19.06 -23.20 -9.34
N ALA A 34 -20.04 -23.68 -8.57
CA ALA A 34 -20.62 -22.93 -7.46
C ALA A 34 -19.59 -22.67 -6.35
N ILE A 35 -18.76 -23.66 -6.02
CA ILE A 35 -17.68 -23.50 -5.05
C ILE A 35 -16.63 -22.50 -5.57
N GLY A 36 -16.21 -22.64 -6.82
CA GLY A 36 -15.25 -21.72 -7.45
C GLY A 36 -15.76 -20.26 -7.47
N PHE A 37 -17.03 -20.07 -7.83
CA PHE A 37 -17.68 -18.75 -7.85
C PHE A 37 -17.81 -18.15 -6.46
N TYR A 38 -18.15 -18.95 -5.45
CA TYR A 38 -18.24 -18.52 -4.06
C TYR A 38 -16.88 -18.07 -3.51
N VAL A 39 -15.83 -18.87 -3.76
CA VAL A 39 -14.46 -18.55 -3.36
C VAL A 39 -13.98 -17.27 -4.07
N SER A 40 -14.22 -17.14 -5.38
CA SER A 40 -13.84 -15.94 -6.15
C SER A 40 -14.52 -14.67 -5.62
N ASN A 41 -15.83 -14.71 -5.34
CA ASN A 41 -16.56 -13.58 -4.76
C ASN A 41 -16.11 -13.25 -3.33
N PHE A 42 -15.73 -14.26 -2.54
CA PHE A 42 -15.21 -14.04 -1.20
C PHE A 42 -13.84 -13.35 -1.22
N PHE A 43 -12.98 -13.68 -2.19
CA PHE A 43 -11.72 -12.96 -2.40
C PHE A 43 -11.96 -11.54 -2.93
N GLU A 44 -12.83 -11.35 -3.92
CA GLU A 44 -13.14 -10.00 -4.46
C GLU A 44 -13.74 -9.06 -3.41
N LYS A 45 -14.66 -9.53 -2.54
CA LYS A 45 -15.28 -8.68 -1.50
C LYS A 45 -14.34 -8.32 -0.35
N ASN A 46 -13.28 -9.09 -0.12
CA ASN A 46 -12.29 -8.82 0.92
C ASN A 46 -11.08 -7.99 0.41
N HIS A 47 -11.06 -7.60 -0.86
CA HIS A 47 -10.07 -6.67 -1.43
C HIS A 47 -10.41 -5.18 -1.20
N LYS A 48 -10.98 -4.85 -0.03
CA LYS A 48 -10.83 -3.51 0.57
C LYS A 48 -9.68 -3.43 1.56
N ILE A 49 -8.79 -4.42 1.53
CA ILE A 49 -7.42 -4.29 2.03
C ILE A 49 -6.55 -4.08 0.80
N THR A 50 -6.11 -2.84 0.61
CA THR A 50 -5.02 -2.51 -0.32
C THR A 50 -3.74 -3.16 0.22
N ILE A 51 -3.57 -4.44 -0.06
CA ILE A 51 -2.30 -5.12 0.17
C ILE A 51 -1.38 -4.62 -0.95
N ILE A 52 -0.57 -3.61 -0.63
CA ILE A 52 0.57 -3.19 -1.44
C ILE A 52 1.60 -4.32 -1.36
N ASN A 53 1.38 -5.40 -2.10
CA ASN A 53 2.31 -6.52 -2.16
C ASN A 53 2.41 -7.05 -3.60
N ASN A 54 2.91 -6.19 -4.49
CA ASN A 54 3.96 -6.55 -5.43
C ASN A 54 4.40 -5.31 -6.21
N SER A 55 5.35 -4.56 -5.66
CA SER A 55 6.29 -3.77 -6.46
C SER A 55 7.71 -4.12 -6.06
N LYS A 56 8.02 -5.42 -6.00
CA LYS A 56 9.39 -5.92 -5.89
C LYS A 56 10.06 -6.14 -7.24
N ASN A 57 9.34 -5.96 -8.35
CA ASN A 57 9.86 -6.10 -9.72
C ASN A 57 9.96 -4.79 -10.52
N ASN A 58 9.73 -3.63 -9.90
CA ASN A 58 9.95 -2.32 -10.54
C ASN A 58 10.66 -1.32 -9.60
N SER A 59 11.50 -1.82 -8.70
CA SER A 59 12.22 -1.01 -7.69
C SER A 59 13.28 -0.06 -8.25
N LYS A 60 13.48 -0.01 -9.57
CA LYS A 60 14.51 0.86 -10.18
C LYS A 60 14.06 2.27 -10.54
N ASN A 61 12.77 2.65 -10.42
CA ASN A 61 12.34 3.98 -10.88
C ASN A 61 11.11 4.59 -10.17
N ILE A 62 10.72 4.12 -8.98
CA ILE A 62 9.72 4.84 -8.18
C ILE A 62 10.49 5.64 -7.12
N LYS A 63 10.79 6.91 -7.41
CA LYS A 63 11.15 7.90 -6.39
C LYS A 63 9.93 8.06 -5.48
N ALA A 64 9.81 7.20 -4.48
CA ALA A 64 8.81 7.37 -3.46
C ALA A 64 9.21 8.60 -2.65
N GLU A 65 8.53 9.72 -2.89
CA GLU A 65 8.58 10.90 -2.03
C GLU A 65 8.17 10.46 -0.62
N LYS A 66 9.12 10.33 0.29
CA LYS A 66 8.81 9.94 1.67
C LYS A 66 8.30 11.17 2.40
N ILE A 67 6.99 11.21 2.59
CA ILE A 67 6.34 12.23 3.41
C ILE A 67 6.33 11.74 4.86
N MET A 68 6.77 12.60 5.77
CA MET A 68 6.76 12.39 7.22
C MET A 68 5.83 13.42 7.86
N THR A 69 5.03 12.97 8.82
CA THR A 69 4.12 13.83 9.61
C THR A 69 4.65 13.97 11.02
N ASN A 70 4.63 15.18 11.57
CA ASN A 70 5.19 15.54 12.88
C ASN A 70 6.65 15.09 13.09
N PRO A 71 7.56 15.27 12.13
CA PRO A 71 8.95 14.88 12.28
C PRO A 71 9.63 15.67 13.40
N ARG A 72 10.55 15.00 14.09
CA ARG A 72 11.43 15.59 15.11
C ARG A 72 12.84 15.11 14.85
N MET A 73 13.80 16.03 14.92
CA MET A 73 15.22 15.74 14.80
C MET A 73 16.03 16.53 15.82
N SER A 74 17.23 16.06 16.12
CA SER A 74 18.17 16.76 16.98
C SER A 74 19.51 16.82 16.26
N ILE A 75 20.05 18.03 16.12
CA ILE A 75 21.35 18.28 15.50
C ILE A 75 22.30 18.70 16.61
N MET A 76 23.39 17.97 16.75
CA MET A 76 24.47 18.33 17.66
C MET A 76 25.53 19.09 16.86
N HIS A 77 25.86 20.29 17.32
CA HIS A 77 26.97 21.07 16.80
C HIS A 77 28.27 20.69 17.54
N ASP A 78 29.43 20.93 16.93
CA ASP A 78 30.74 20.49 17.43
C ASP A 78 31.10 21.07 18.82
N ASP A 79 30.48 22.18 19.21
CA ASP A 79 30.61 22.79 20.55
C ASP A 79 29.69 22.16 21.61
N GLY A 80 29.05 21.03 21.28
CA GLY A 80 28.14 20.29 22.17
C GLY A 80 26.73 20.86 22.25
N LYS A 81 26.43 21.94 21.51
CA LYS A 81 25.08 22.52 21.49
C LYS A 81 24.12 21.64 20.71
N ILE A 82 22.94 21.40 21.29
CA ILE A 82 21.89 20.59 20.68
C ILE A 82 20.76 21.50 20.19
N TYR A 83 20.46 21.40 18.90
CA TYR A 83 19.32 22.03 18.26
C TYR A 83 18.22 20.99 18.07
N LYS A 84 17.10 21.17 18.77
CA LYS A 84 15.90 20.35 18.61
C LYS A 84 15.00 20.98 17.58
N ILE A 85 14.77 20.28 16.47
CA ILE A 85 13.94 20.77 15.36
C ILE A 85 12.68 19.91 15.30
N SER A 86 11.54 20.58 15.21
CA SER A 86 10.22 19.97 15.02
C SER A 86 9.49 20.67 13.88
N ALA A 87 8.68 19.94 13.14
CA ALA A 87 7.86 20.47 12.06
C ALA A 87 6.53 19.71 12.01
N THR A 88 5.53 20.25 11.33
CA THR A 88 4.25 19.54 11.13
C THR A 88 4.35 18.53 9.99
N ARG A 89 5.19 18.81 9.01
CA ARG A 89 5.47 17.93 7.86
C ARG A 89 6.92 18.02 7.43
N ALA A 90 7.47 16.91 6.93
CA ALA A 90 8.67 16.90 6.12
C ALA A 90 8.50 16.02 4.89
N TYR A 91 9.17 16.37 3.80
CA TYR A 91 9.21 15.58 2.59
C TYR A 91 10.55 15.79 1.89
N HIS A 92 10.94 14.82 1.06
CA HIS A 92 12.13 14.93 0.23
C HIS A 92 11.77 14.62 -1.23
N PHE A 93 12.26 15.45 -2.15
CA PHE A 93 12.13 15.21 -3.60
C PHE A 93 13.36 14.48 -4.17
N THR A 94 14.51 14.66 -3.52
CA THR A 94 15.80 14.02 -3.85
C THR A 94 16.40 13.39 -2.58
N GLU A 95 17.47 12.60 -2.70
CA GLU A 95 18.12 12.01 -1.52
C GLU A 95 18.89 13.05 -0.68
N ASP A 96 19.25 14.18 -1.28
CA ASP A 96 20.13 15.19 -0.69
C ASP A 96 19.38 16.42 -0.14
N GLU A 97 18.06 16.46 -0.29
CA GLU A 97 17.25 17.59 0.19
C GLU A 97 16.07 17.14 1.04
N VAL A 98 15.81 17.84 2.14
CA VAL A 98 14.59 17.66 2.94
C VAL A 98 13.95 19.03 3.12
N THR A 99 12.67 19.13 2.81
CA THR A 99 11.87 20.31 3.09
C THR A 99 10.93 20.01 4.26
N MET A 100 10.92 20.88 5.25
CA MET A 100 10.07 20.80 6.43
C MET A 100 9.15 22.02 6.49
N GLU A 101 7.90 21.84 6.90
CA GLU A 101 6.87 22.89 6.98
C GLU A 101 6.50 23.22 8.43
N GLU A 102 6.23 24.50 8.72
CA GLU A 102 5.88 25.03 10.04
C GLU A 102 6.88 24.57 11.11
N VAL A 103 8.12 25.01 10.94
CA VAL A 103 9.26 24.52 11.71
C VAL A 103 9.46 25.36 12.97
N HIS A 104 9.74 24.65 14.06
CA HIS A 104 10.22 25.22 15.30
C HIS A 104 11.53 24.54 15.70
N ALA A 105 12.60 25.33 15.78
CA ALA A 105 13.92 24.91 16.23
C ALA A 105 14.21 25.56 17.58
N SER A 106 14.69 24.78 18.55
CA SER A 106 14.97 25.22 19.91
C SER A 106 16.35 24.76 20.35
N SER A 107 17.07 25.64 21.04
CA SER A 107 18.39 25.39 21.60
C SER A 107 18.60 26.24 22.84
N ASP A 108 19.69 25.99 23.56
CA ASP A 108 20.03 26.74 24.78
C ASP A 108 20.29 28.23 24.49
N ILE A 109 20.69 28.59 23.27
CA ILE A 109 20.95 29.97 22.86
C ILE A 109 19.68 30.72 22.42
N GLY A 110 18.62 30.00 22.07
CA GLY A 110 17.40 30.61 21.53
C GLY A 110 16.56 29.67 20.68
N ASN A 111 15.47 30.24 20.16
CA ASN A 111 14.47 29.55 19.37
C ASN A 111 14.29 30.23 18.00
N ILE A 112 14.09 29.44 16.96
CA ILE A 112 13.75 29.88 15.61
C ILE A 112 12.39 29.30 15.25
N SER A 113 11.47 30.14 14.78
CA SER A 113 10.25 29.70 14.10
C SER A 113 10.28 30.14 12.64
N ALA A 114 9.83 29.27 11.74
CA ALA A 114 9.79 29.56 10.31
C ALA A 114 8.65 28.77 9.64
N GLY A 115 8.06 29.32 8.59
CA GLY A 115 7.06 28.58 7.80
C GLY A 115 7.68 27.40 7.04
N GLU A 116 8.98 27.44 6.76
CA GLU A 116 9.68 26.36 6.06
C GLU A 116 11.16 26.29 6.48
N LEU A 117 11.69 25.06 6.51
CA LEU A 117 13.10 24.78 6.64
C LEU A 117 13.53 23.87 5.49
N LYS A 118 14.48 24.31 4.69
CA LYS A 118 15.13 23.48 3.67
C LYS A 118 16.49 23.01 4.18
N ILE A 119 16.68 21.71 4.20
CA ILE A 119 17.94 21.04 4.52
C ILE A 119 18.52 20.56 3.20
N ILE A 120 19.71 21.03 2.83
CA ILE A 120 20.40 20.65 1.60
C ILE A 120 21.84 20.20 1.90
N ASP A 121 22.54 19.75 0.86
CA ASP A 121 23.94 19.35 0.93
C ASP A 121 24.19 18.27 2.00
N GLY A 122 23.29 17.28 2.08
CA GLY A 122 23.40 16.17 3.01
C GLY A 122 23.22 16.55 4.49
N GLY A 123 22.62 17.71 4.79
CA GLY A 123 22.42 18.19 6.15
C GLY A 123 23.32 19.36 6.56
N ASN A 124 24.27 19.75 5.70
CA ASN A 124 25.24 20.79 6.04
C ASN A 124 24.66 22.20 5.97
N HIS A 125 23.62 22.42 5.17
CA HIS A 125 23.01 23.73 5.01
C HIS A 125 21.53 23.70 5.40
N LEU A 126 21.20 24.53 6.40
CA LEU A 126 19.86 24.71 6.97
C LEU A 126 19.36 26.10 6.59
N ILE A 127 18.31 26.18 5.77
CA ILE A 127 17.75 27.44 5.28
C ILE A 127 16.33 27.62 5.84
N PHE A 128 16.17 28.53 6.80
CA PHE A 128 14.87 28.91 7.35
C PHE A 128 14.23 29.99 6.47
N SER A 129 13.05 29.70 5.92
CA SER A 129 12.33 30.58 5.00
C SER A 129 10.86 30.78 5.43
N LYS A 130 10.11 31.63 4.71
CA LYS A 130 8.71 32.00 5.01
C LYS A 130 8.54 32.58 6.44
N ASN A 131 8.92 33.85 6.59
CA ASN A 131 8.84 34.63 7.84
C ASN A 131 9.64 34.01 9.01
N PRO A 132 10.97 33.83 8.85
CA PRO A 132 11.81 33.32 9.93
C PRO A 132 11.90 34.35 11.07
N VAL A 133 11.69 33.89 12.30
CA VAL A 133 11.84 34.68 13.53
C VAL A 133 12.82 33.98 14.45
N LEU A 134 13.89 34.68 14.84
CA LEU A 134 14.87 34.23 15.81
C LEU A 134 14.69 35.00 17.12
N ILE A 135 14.57 34.27 18.22
CA ILE A 135 14.44 34.81 19.57
C ILE A 135 15.56 34.21 20.42
N PHE A 136 16.48 35.05 20.91
CA PHE A 136 17.51 34.62 21.84
C PHE A 136 16.92 34.44 23.24
N ASN A 137 17.40 33.43 23.97
CA ASN A 137 17.05 33.26 25.37
C ASN A 137 17.73 34.39 26.17
N GLN A 138 16.98 35.03 27.07
CA GLN A 138 17.49 36.06 27.98
C GLN A 138 18.20 35.46 29.18
#